data_AF-B1YM74-F1
#
_entry.id   AF-B1YM74-F1
#
_cell.length_a   1.000
_cell.length_b   1.000
_cell.length_c   1.000
_cell.angle_alpha   90.00
_cell.angle_beta   90.00
_cell.angle_gamma   90.00
#
_symmetry.space_group_name_H-M   'P 1'
#
loop_
_entity.id
_entity.type
_entity.pdbx_description
1 polymer ?
#
loop_
_entity_poly.entity_id
_entity_poly.type
_entity_poly.pdbx_seq_one_letter_code
_entity_poly.pdbx_strand_id
1 'polypeptide(L)'
;MIGLTVLSESEGWLHQLDPTDALTTFCEQHRFSMDRYDYDQHTFLDLLDYMDFQEFEHYLFVLRGPGERTLRLVAYLQQRMLHVQFHLINERGDVLFGDPYFLDKTIPLEGTTGYTQPIELQDALMSLFTGVYPDTALRQPQPLRHVYVETTDLLDSITPTLFDQMTINSLLYIDQSTRHDLPVIELMSRTPVLLAFSDTLSFSVRDRLATFERSDLDAAIKKWHETSVVSNPEQRIGILDYATLTGMPSSHRLFIHRDGIYADYGKQLLLSEAFDLSICQLRQNQLATWEALAPITQLALYPILFQLASAFQGTSQFVTPYSVFELPRTEGKLGPLTMIGIQNNEGCFAFELGTNQLFETDETFLAILEADQKERFDILPERLGTDYESAIQTYKELIYHG
;
A
#
# COMPACT_ATOMS: atom_id res chain seq x y z
N MET A 1 -24.90 21.72 -7.34
CA MET A 1 -24.89 21.15 -5.96
C MET A 1 -23.61 21.58 -5.24
N ILE A 2 -23.57 21.65 -3.90
CA ILE A 2 -22.33 21.96 -3.15
C ILE A 2 -21.80 20.70 -2.45
N GLY A 3 -20.61 20.24 -2.84
CA GLY A 3 -19.88 19.17 -2.16
C GLY A 3 -19.05 19.72 -1.00
N LEU A 4 -18.88 18.94 0.06
CA LEU A 4 -18.03 19.27 1.20
C LEU A 4 -17.27 18.04 1.65
N THR A 5 -15.95 18.19 1.84
CA THR A 5 -15.11 17.18 2.45
C THR A 5 -14.28 17.76 3.59
N VAL A 6 -13.99 16.94 4.60
CA VAL A 6 -13.11 17.29 5.71
C VAL A 6 -11.89 16.40 5.70
N LEU A 7 -10.73 17.03 5.64
CA LEU A 7 -9.43 16.39 5.48
C LEU A 7 -8.48 16.80 6.58
N SER A 8 -7.61 15.88 6.99
CA SER A 8 -6.37 16.20 7.66
C SER A 8 -5.18 15.92 6.74
N GLU A 9 -4.24 16.84 6.72
CA GLU A 9 -2.92 16.66 6.11
C GLU A 9 -1.88 16.41 7.21
N SER A 10 -1.16 15.29 7.13
CA SER A 10 -0.06 14.96 8.05
C SER A 10 1.12 14.41 7.27
N GLU A 11 2.31 15.02 7.40
CA GLU A 11 3.51 14.63 6.63
C GLU A 11 3.26 14.58 5.11
N GLY A 12 2.32 15.40 4.64
CA GLY A 12 1.87 15.42 3.26
C GLY A 12 0.92 14.30 2.87
N TRP A 13 0.48 13.40 3.75
CA TRP A 13 -0.58 12.43 3.51
C TRP A 13 -1.97 13.03 3.76
N LEU A 14 -2.98 12.63 2.98
CA LEU A 14 -4.33 13.15 3.09
C LEU A 14 -5.24 12.09 3.72
N HIS A 15 -5.89 12.43 4.82
CA HIS A 15 -6.84 11.54 5.49
C HIS A 15 -8.21 12.17 5.51
N GLN A 16 -9.20 11.42 5.01
CA GLN A 16 -10.60 11.77 5.16
C GLN A 16 -10.98 11.65 6.64
N LEU A 17 -11.58 12.70 7.21
CA LEU A 17 -12.06 12.69 8.57
C LEU A 17 -13.55 12.34 8.61
N ASP A 18 -13.94 11.53 9.58
CA ASP A 18 -15.35 11.27 9.83
C ASP A 18 -16.05 12.54 10.32
N PRO A 19 -17.21 12.90 9.75
CA PRO A 19 -17.95 14.07 10.17
C PRO A 19 -18.55 13.85 11.56
N THR A 20 -18.61 14.92 12.37
CA THR A 20 -19.38 14.90 13.61
C THR A 20 -20.88 14.99 13.34
N ASP A 21 -21.71 14.66 14.33
CA ASP A 21 -23.16 14.87 14.26
C ASP A 21 -23.53 16.33 14.00
N ALA A 22 -22.77 17.26 14.58
CA ALA A 22 -22.97 18.70 14.38
C ALA A 22 -22.68 19.11 12.93
N LEU A 23 -21.61 18.58 12.33
CA LEU A 23 -21.27 18.83 10.94
C LEU A 23 -22.28 18.21 9.98
N THR A 24 -22.73 16.99 10.27
CA THR A 24 -23.78 16.33 9.48
C THR A 24 -25.07 17.15 9.49
N THR A 25 -25.50 17.59 10.68
CA THR A 25 -26.68 18.46 10.85
C THR A 25 -26.53 19.78 10.08
N PHE A 26 -25.35 20.42 10.14
CA PHE A 26 -25.06 21.64 9.38
C PHE A 26 -25.20 21.42 7.87
N CYS A 27 -24.67 20.30 7.36
CA CYS A 27 -24.73 19.98 5.94
C CYS A 27 -26.17 19.78 5.46
N GLU A 28 -26.99 19.07 6.23
CA GLU A 28 -28.42 18.88 5.92
C GLU A 28 -29.19 20.22 5.90
N GLN A 29 -28.95 21.08 6.89
CA GLN A 29 -29.62 22.38 7.00
C GLN A 29 -29.24 23.35 5.87
N HIS A 30 -28.01 23.27 5.38
CA HIS A 30 -27.47 24.17 4.36
C HIS A 30 -27.33 23.52 2.98
N ARG A 31 -27.83 22.29 2.81
CA ARG A 31 -27.82 21.53 1.55
C ARG A 31 -26.42 21.30 0.98
N PHE A 32 -25.44 21.08 1.86
CA PHE A 32 -24.15 20.52 1.47
C PHE A 32 -24.27 19.00 1.35
N SER A 33 -23.67 18.44 0.31
CA SER A 33 -23.45 17.01 0.19
C SER A 33 -22.13 16.66 0.86
N MET A 34 -22.19 15.91 1.96
CA MET A 34 -20.99 15.40 2.62
C MET A 34 -20.37 14.32 1.74
N ASP A 35 -19.15 14.57 1.27
CA ASP A 35 -18.40 13.64 0.45
C ASP A 35 -17.42 12.85 1.31
N ARG A 36 -17.29 11.56 0.99
CA ARG A 36 -16.38 10.61 1.65
C ARG A 36 -15.65 9.84 0.57
N TYR A 37 -14.63 10.50 0.04
CA TYR A 37 -13.80 9.93 -1.01
C TYR A 37 -12.63 9.13 -0.41
N ASP A 38 -12.39 7.93 -0.92
CA ASP A 38 -11.23 7.11 -0.52
C ASP A 38 -10.02 7.47 -1.38
N TYR A 39 -9.11 8.25 -0.79
CA TYR A 39 -7.90 8.77 -1.44
C TYR A 39 -6.81 7.71 -1.67
N ASP A 40 -6.88 6.56 -1.01
CA ASP A 40 -5.88 5.49 -1.07
C ASP A 40 -6.14 4.52 -2.22
N GLN A 41 -7.42 4.31 -2.55
CA GLN A 41 -7.84 3.33 -3.55
C GLN A 41 -8.24 3.95 -4.89
N HIS A 42 -8.71 5.20 -4.90
CA HIS A 42 -9.20 5.83 -6.11
C HIS A 42 -8.23 6.85 -6.71
N THR A 43 -8.32 6.98 -8.04
CA THR A 43 -7.44 7.84 -8.82
C THR A 43 -7.99 9.26 -8.97
N PHE A 44 -7.14 10.17 -9.42
CA PHE A 44 -7.60 11.50 -9.81
C PHE A 44 -8.68 11.45 -10.90
N LEU A 45 -8.56 10.56 -11.89
CA LEU A 45 -9.61 10.38 -12.90
C LEU A 45 -10.93 9.93 -12.28
N ASP A 46 -10.88 8.98 -11.34
CA ASP A 46 -12.08 8.53 -10.63
C ASP A 46 -12.73 9.68 -9.85
N LEU A 47 -11.94 10.61 -9.29
CA LEU A 47 -12.46 11.76 -8.55
C LEU A 47 -13.13 12.76 -9.50
N LEU A 48 -12.49 13.04 -10.64
CA LEU A 48 -13.07 13.91 -11.68
C LEU A 48 -14.41 13.35 -12.18
N ASP A 49 -14.44 12.06 -12.54
CA ASP A 49 -15.64 11.37 -13.02
C ASP A 49 -16.73 11.35 -11.94
N TYR A 50 -16.35 11.12 -10.69
CA TYR A 50 -17.27 11.15 -9.55
C TYR A 50 -17.87 12.55 -9.36
N MET A 51 -17.06 13.60 -9.36
CA MET A 51 -17.53 14.97 -9.16
C MET A 51 -18.44 15.45 -10.30
N ASP A 52 -18.12 15.08 -11.54
CA ASP A 52 -18.98 15.31 -12.71
C ASP A 52 -20.32 14.60 -12.55
N PHE A 53 -20.31 13.33 -12.13
CA PHE A 53 -21.53 12.55 -11.91
C PHE A 53 -22.40 13.11 -10.78
N GLN A 54 -21.79 13.68 -9.74
CA GLN A 54 -22.52 14.36 -8.66
C GLN A 54 -23.03 15.75 -9.07
N GLU A 55 -22.69 16.27 -10.25
CA GLU A 55 -23.11 17.60 -10.72
C GLU A 55 -22.81 18.71 -9.70
N PHE A 56 -21.61 18.66 -9.11
CA PHE A 56 -21.15 19.72 -8.22
C PHE A 56 -20.89 21.01 -9.01
N GLU A 57 -21.36 22.13 -8.46
CA GLU A 57 -21.07 23.47 -8.98
C GLU A 57 -20.02 24.15 -8.09
N HIS A 58 -20.05 23.82 -6.80
CA HIS A 58 -19.07 24.25 -5.81
C HIS A 58 -18.60 23.04 -5.01
N TYR A 59 -17.32 23.04 -4.62
CA TYR A 59 -16.77 22.01 -3.76
C TYR A 59 -15.86 22.62 -2.70
N LEU A 60 -16.16 22.34 -1.44
CA LEU A 60 -15.47 22.88 -0.28
C LEU A 60 -14.60 21.83 0.39
N PHE A 61 -13.31 22.11 0.44
CA PHE A 61 -12.34 21.42 1.27
C PHE A 61 -12.21 22.12 2.62
N VAL A 62 -12.40 21.37 3.70
CA VAL A 62 -12.08 21.82 5.05
C VAL A 62 -10.83 21.09 5.52
N LEU A 63 -9.78 21.84 5.81
CA LEU A 63 -8.46 21.30 6.09
C LEU A 63 -8.04 21.45 7.55
N ARG A 64 -7.46 20.38 8.09
CA ARG A 64 -6.63 20.38 9.30
C ARG A 64 -5.17 20.06 8.95
N GLY A 65 -4.23 20.83 9.48
CA GLY A 65 -2.80 20.64 9.22
C GLY A 65 -2.20 21.70 8.26
N PRO A 66 -1.00 21.43 7.69
CA PRO A 66 -0.20 22.42 6.98
C PRO A 66 -0.78 22.86 5.62
N GLY A 67 -1.38 21.93 4.87
CA GLY A 67 -2.19 22.24 3.69
C GLY A 67 -1.46 22.45 2.37
N GLU A 68 -0.13 22.31 2.35
CA GLU A 68 0.65 22.56 1.14
C GLU A 68 0.27 21.60 0.02
N ARG A 69 0.12 20.29 0.33
CA ARG A 69 -0.30 19.31 -0.68
C ARG A 69 -1.78 19.49 -1.04
N THR A 70 -2.64 19.74 -0.05
CA THR A 70 -4.07 19.97 -0.28
C THR A 70 -4.29 21.15 -1.23
N LEU A 71 -3.53 22.22 -1.10
CA LEU A 71 -3.60 23.35 -2.03
C LEU A 71 -3.20 22.95 -3.47
N ARG A 72 -2.18 22.11 -3.63
CA ARG A 72 -1.79 21.58 -4.96
C ARG A 72 -2.87 20.68 -5.56
N LEU A 73 -3.50 19.84 -4.74
CA LEU A 73 -4.66 19.03 -5.14
C LEU A 73 -5.81 19.92 -5.63
N VAL A 74 -6.18 20.95 -4.85
CA VAL A 74 -7.25 21.89 -5.23
C VAL A 74 -6.91 22.63 -6.53
N ALA A 75 -5.67 23.11 -6.66
CA ALA A 75 -5.21 23.76 -7.87
C ALA A 75 -5.26 22.83 -9.10
N TYR A 76 -4.90 21.55 -8.92
CA TYR A 76 -5.00 20.53 -9.96
C TYR A 76 -6.46 20.32 -10.40
N LEU A 77 -7.38 20.12 -9.45
CA LEU A 77 -8.79 19.92 -9.76
C LEU A 77 -9.41 21.16 -10.45
N GLN A 78 -9.06 22.37 -10.00
CA GLN A 78 -9.53 23.61 -10.62
C GLN A 78 -9.11 23.74 -12.09
N GLN A 79 -7.93 23.24 -12.45
CA GLN A 79 -7.45 23.24 -13.84
C GLN A 79 -8.17 22.20 -14.71
N ARG A 80 -8.61 21.09 -14.11
CA ARG A 80 -9.27 19.98 -14.81
C ARG A 80 -10.79 20.17 -14.92
N MET A 81 -11.43 20.79 -13.93
CA MET A 81 -12.87 20.99 -13.86
C MET A 81 -13.24 22.47 -13.87
N LEU A 82 -13.25 23.09 -15.06
CA LEU A 82 -13.51 24.53 -15.21
C LEU A 82 -14.93 24.97 -14.81
N HIS A 83 -15.87 24.03 -14.69
CA HIS A 83 -17.26 24.30 -14.34
C HIS A 83 -17.53 24.19 -12.83
N VAL A 84 -16.58 23.65 -12.06
CA VAL A 84 -16.67 23.55 -10.60
C VAL A 84 -15.82 24.65 -9.97
N GLN A 85 -16.39 25.36 -8.99
CA GLN A 85 -15.68 26.33 -8.18
C GLN A 85 -15.17 25.68 -6.90
N PHE A 86 -13.85 25.60 -6.74
CA PHE A 86 -13.24 25.00 -5.57
C PHE A 86 -12.94 26.03 -4.49
N HIS A 87 -13.16 25.63 -3.24
CA HIS A 87 -12.90 26.43 -2.05
C HIS A 87 -12.10 25.59 -1.06
N LEU A 88 -11.11 26.21 -0.39
CA LEU A 88 -10.32 25.58 0.66
C LEU A 88 -10.31 26.50 1.88
N ILE A 89 -10.71 25.99 3.02
CA ILE A 89 -10.63 26.69 4.30
C ILE A 89 -9.84 25.85 5.31
N ASN A 90 -9.20 26.51 6.27
CA ASN A 90 -8.62 25.81 7.42
C ASN A 90 -9.66 25.56 8.52
N GLU A 91 -9.28 24.83 9.56
CA GLU A 91 -10.13 24.53 10.72
C GLU A 91 -10.62 25.75 11.51
N ARG A 92 -9.98 26.91 11.32
CA ARG A 92 -10.35 28.19 11.95
C ARG A 92 -11.33 28.98 11.09
N GLY A 93 -11.63 28.50 9.88
CA GLY A 93 -12.47 29.18 8.89
C GLY A 93 -11.71 30.21 8.04
N ASP A 94 -10.39 30.29 8.14
CA ASP A 94 -9.60 31.15 7.25
C ASP A 94 -9.60 30.55 5.84
N VAL A 95 -9.82 31.41 4.85
CA VAL A 95 -9.88 31.01 3.45
C VAL A 95 -8.46 30.91 2.89
N LEU A 96 -8.09 29.71 2.46
CA LEU A 96 -6.80 29.40 1.85
C LEU A 96 -6.87 29.43 0.31
N PHE A 97 -8.03 29.10 -0.26
CA PHE A 97 -8.30 29.14 -1.70
C PHE A 97 -9.79 29.39 -1.98
N GLY A 98 -10.09 30.06 -3.09
CA GLY A 98 -11.46 30.31 -3.56
C GLY A 98 -12.03 31.65 -3.09
N ASP A 99 -13.34 31.83 -3.29
CA ASP A 99 -14.04 33.07 -2.92
C ASP A 99 -14.15 33.22 -1.39
N PRO A 100 -13.61 34.31 -0.79
CA PRO A 100 -13.69 34.54 0.65
C PRO A 100 -15.11 34.80 1.17
N TYR A 101 -16.06 35.10 0.29
CA TYR A 101 -17.47 35.34 0.65
C TYR A 101 -18.37 34.14 0.38
N PHE A 102 -17.80 33.00 -0.04
CA PHE A 102 -18.55 31.78 -0.33
C PHE A 102 -19.35 31.27 0.87
N LEU A 103 -18.75 31.31 2.06
CA LEU A 103 -19.39 30.92 3.32
C LEU A 103 -19.74 32.16 4.13
N ASP A 104 -21.03 32.36 4.39
CA ASP A 104 -21.54 33.36 5.31
C ASP A 104 -21.66 32.85 6.76
N LYS A 105 -21.28 31.59 7.00
CA LYS A 105 -21.51 30.86 8.25
C LYS A 105 -20.29 30.10 8.73
N THR A 106 -20.20 29.93 10.04
CA THR A 106 -19.18 29.12 10.68
C THR A 106 -19.55 27.64 10.58
N ILE A 107 -18.63 26.83 10.05
CA ILE A 107 -18.78 25.38 10.00
C ILE A 107 -18.45 24.79 11.37
N PRO A 108 -19.28 23.89 11.94
CA PRO A 108 -19.00 23.27 13.23
C PRO A 108 -17.93 22.19 13.09
N LEU A 109 -16.67 22.56 13.35
CA LEU A 109 -15.50 21.69 13.16
C LEU A 109 -14.93 21.10 14.45
N GLU A 110 -15.53 21.38 15.61
CA GLU A 110 -15.10 20.80 16.88
C GLU A 110 -15.35 19.28 16.91
N GLY A 111 -14.34 18.52 17.32
CA GLY A 111 -14.51 17.10 17.67
C GLY A 111 -14.45 16.08 16.54
N THR A 112 -14.15 16.42 15.27
CA THR A 112 -13.75 15.37 14.33
C THR A 112 -12.45 14.74 14.86
N THR A 113 -12.46 13.46 15.17
CA THR A 113 -11.28 12.77 15.70
C THR A 113 -10.40 12.35 14.55
N GLY A 114 -9.16 12.83 14.55
CA GLY A 114 -8.13 12.35 13.62
C GLY A 114 -7.67 10.94 14.01
N TYR A 115 -7.40 10.14 12.99
CA TYR A 115 -6.69 8.88 13.12
C TYR A 115 -5.24 9.11 13.62
N THR A 116 -4.74 8.23 14.48
CA THR A 116 -3.33 8.16 14.90
C THR A 116 -2.52 7.30 13.92
N GLN A 117 -1.35 7.80 13.50
CA GLN A 117 -0.44 7.29 12.44
C GLN A 117 0.03 5.82 12.53
N PRO A 118 0.60 5.27 11.43
CA PRO A 118 2.08 5.11 11.36
C PRO A 118 2.73 5.38 9.98
N ILE A 119 3.99 5.83 9.98
CA ILE A 119 5.09 5.71 8.96
C ILE A 119 4.72 5.45 7.48
N GLU A 120 3.71 6.15 6.94
CA GLU A 120 3.18 5.93 5.58
C GLU A 120 4.24 6.09 4.49
N LEU A 121 5.20 7.00 4.69
CA LEU A 121 6.28 7.19 3.72
C LEU A 121 7.22 5.98 3.65
N GLN A 122 7.54 5.34 4.78
CA GLN A 122 8.39 4.15 4.75
C GLN A 122 7.69 3.01 4.04
N ASP A 123 6.43 2.76 4.35
CA ASP A 123 5.68 1.66 3.76
C ASP A 123 5.44 1.90 2.27
N ALA A 124 5.13 3.13 1.86
CA ALA A 124 5.04 3.52 0.45
C ALA A 124 6.37 3.30 -0.29
N LEU A 125 7.50 3.65 0.31
CA LEU A 125 8.82 3.39 -0.28
C LEU A 125 9.12 1.89 -0.34
N MET A 126 8.82 1.13 0.71
CA MET A 126 8.99 -0.32 0.70
C MET A 126 8.14 -0.96 -0.41
N SER A 127 6.88 -0.55 -0.57
CA SER A 127 6.03 -1.01 -1.67
C SER A 127 6.54 -0.56 -3.04
N LEU A 128 7.03 0.67 -3.18
CA LEU A 128 7.66 1.15 -4.41
C LEU A 128 8.85 0.26 -4.79
N PHE A 129 9.78 -0.01 -3.87
CA PHE A 129 11.01 -0.75 -4.19
C PHE A 129 10.84 -2.27 -4.24
N THR A 130 9.91 -2.86 -3.49
CA THR A 130 9.63 -4.32 -3.54
C THR A 130 8.61 -4.68 -4.63
N GLY A 131 7.70 -3.76 -4.95
CA GLY A 131 6.54 -4.00 -5.81
C GLY A 131 5.41 -4.78 -5.13
N VAL A 132 5.50 -4.99 -3.81
CA VAL A 132 4.50 -5.69 -2.99
C VAL A 132 3.63 -4.65 -2.28
N TYR A 133 2.32 -4.77 -2.47
CA TYR A 133 1.32 -3.88 -1.89
C TYR A 133 0.33 -4.73 -1.08
N PRO A 134 0.19 -4.50 0.24
CA PRO A 134 -0.69 -5.31 1.08
C PRO A 134 -2.18 -5.08 0.75
N ASP A 135 -2.55 -3.85 0.40
CA ASP A 135 -3.94 -3.45 0.14
C ASP A 135 -4.33 -3.46 -1.34
N THR A 136 -3.83 -4.42 -2.13
CA THR A 136 -4.28 -4.58 -3.52
C THR A 136 -5.69 -5.17 -3.56
N ALA A 137 -6.67 -4.38 -3.11
CA ALA A 137 -8.07 -4.68 -3.27
C ALA A 137 -8.40 -4.72 -4.77
N LEU A 138 -8.78 -5.92 -5.25
CA LEU A 138 -9.87 -6.29 -6.18
C LEU A 138 -10.10 -5.54 -7.51
N ARG A 139 -9.53 -4.36 -7.72
CA ARG A 139 -9.77 -3.49 -8.88
C ARG A 139 -8.82 -3.85 -10.02
N GLN A 140 -9.40 -4.04 -11.20
CA GLN A 140 -8.67 -4.27 -12.45
C GLN A 140 -9.14 -3.24 -13.50
N PRO A 141 -8.24 -2.47 -14.12
CA PRO A 141 -6.79 -2.44 -13.87
C PRO A 141 -6.45 -1.80 -12.51
N GLN A 142 -5.33 -2.23 -11.94
CA GLN A 142 -4.76 -1.66 -10.72
C GLN A 142 -4.29 -0.22 -10.94
N PRO A 143 -4.59 0.74 -10.04
CA PRO A 143 -4.14 2.12 -10.19
C PRO A 143 -2.63 2.26 -9.96
N LEU A 144 -2.01 3.28 -10.59
CA LEU A 144 -0.63 3.64 -10.30
C LEU A 144 -0.58 4.23 -8.88
N ARG A 145 0.38 3.83 -8.05
CA ARG A 145 0.52 4.31 -6.67
C ARG A 145 1.80 5.06 -6.44
N HIS A 146 2.93 4.55 -6.91
CA HIS A 146 4.22 5.16 -6.61
C HIS A 146 5.08 5.29 -7.86
N VAL A 147 5.78 6.41 -7.99
CA VAL A 147 6.68 6.68 -9.10
C VAL A 147 8.05 7.03 -8.55
N TYR A 148 9.07 6.35 -9.04
CA TYR A 148 10.47 6.70 -8.82
C TYR A 148 10.95 7.59 -9.96
N VAL A 149 11.74 8.60 -9.64
CA VAL A 149 12.41 9.48 -10.61
C VAL A 149 13.88 9.62 -10.23
N GLU A 150 14.78 9.28 -11.16
CA GLU A 150 16.23 9.27 -10.94
C GLU A 150 16.79 10.66 -10.63
N THR A 151 16.33 11.68 -11.36
CA THR A 151 16.81 13.05 -11.19
C THR A 151 15.70 14.08 -11.42
N THR A 152 15.83 15.25 -10.79
CA THR A 152 14.83 16.34 -10.87
C THR A 152 14.53 16.82 -12.29
N ASP A 153 15.51 16.77 -13.20
CA ASP A 153 15.38 17.10 -14.62
C ASP A 153 14.42 16.19 -15.40
N LEU A 154 14.16 14.97 -14.91
CA LEU A 154 13.20 14.05 -15.55
C LEU A 154 11.75 14.39 -15.22
N LEU A 155 11.49 15.27 -14.26
CA LEU A 155 10.13 15.59 -13.86
C LEU A 155 9.34 16.31 -14.97
N ASP A 156 10.03 17.10 -15.80
CA ASP A 156 9.42 17.76 -16.97
C ASP A 156 8.97 16.74 -18.05
N SER A 157 9.51 15.51 -18.02
CA SER A 157 9.09 14.44 -18.93
C SER A 157 7.80 13.75 -18.49
N ILE A 158 7.36 13.98 -17.24
CA ILE A 158 6.14 13.41 -16.71
C ILE A 158 4.94 14.15 -17.30
N THR A 159 4.19 13.46 -18.16
CA THR A 159 2.95 14.01 -18.69
C THR A 159 1.94 14.24 -17.54
N PRO A 160 1.22 15.38 -17.50
CA PRO A 160 0.23 15.64 -16.45
C PRO A 160 -0.87 14.56 -16.37
N THR A 161 -1.16 13.90 -17.49
CA THR A 161 -2.10 12.77 -17.58
C THR A 161 -1.65 11.52 -16.82
N LEU A 162 -0.37 11.42 -16.43
CA LEU A 162 0.09 10.35 -15.54
C LEU A 162 -0.63 10.45 -14.19
N PHE A 163 -0.79 11.68 -13.66
CA PHE A 163 -1.45 11.91 -12.38
C PHE A 163 -2.91 11.50 -12.39
N ASP A 164 -3.61 11.63 -13.53
CA ASP A 164 -4.99 11.14 -13.68
C ASP A 164 -5.14 9.65 -13.30
N GLN A 165 -4.07 8.87 -13.47
CA GLN A 165 -4.06 7.42 -13.29
C GLN A 165 -3.46 6.98 -11.95
N MET A 166 -2.95 7.95 -11.18
CA MET A 166 -2.39 7.76 -9.86
C MET A 166 -3.49 7.81 -8.81
N THR A 167 -3.38 7.00 -7.75
CA THR A 167 -4.22 7.21 -6.56
C THR A 167 -3.93 8.58 -5.97
N ILE A 168 -4.87 9.19 -5.26
CA ILE A 168 -4.64 10.53 -4.72
C ILE A 168 -3.48 10.50 -3.73
N ASN A 169 -3.49 9.56 -2.78
CA ASN A 169 -2.39 9.20 -1.87
C ASN A 169 -1.30 8.37 -2.56
N SER A 170 -0.84 8.87 -3.70
CA SER A 170 0.34 8.37 -4.39
C SER A 170 1.60 9.14 -3.96
N LEU A 171 2.76 8.52 -4.21
CA LEU A 171 4.08 9.07 -3.92
C LEU A 171 4.88 9.21 -5.21
N LEU A 172 5.53 10.35 -5.38
CA LEU A 172 6.61 10.54 -6.33
C LEU A 172 7.92 10.71 -5.53
N TYR A 173 8.77 9.70 -5.60
CA TYR A 173 10.08 9.67 -4.95
C TYR A 173 11.17 10.09 -5.93
N ILE A 174 11.97 11.08 -5.53
CA ILE A 174 13.04 11.67 -6.32
C ILE A 174 14.38 11.28 -5.69
N ASP A 175 15.20 10.54 -6.42
CA ASP A 175 16.49 10.01 -5.93
C ASP A 175 17.62 11.05 -6.02
N GLN A 176 17.28 12.27 -5.66
CA GLN A 176 18.19 13.41 -5.63
C GLN A 176 17.86 14.28 -4.42
N SER A 177 18.85 15.01 -3.91
CA SER A 177 18.60 16.02 -2.89
C SER A 177 17.68 17.11 -3.40
N THR A 178 16.89 17.69 -2.50
CA THR A 178 15.98 18.78 -2.81
C THR A 178 16.74 19.96 -3.40
N ARG A 179 16.29 20.47 -4.54
CA ARG A 179 16.85 21.68 -5.16
C ARG A 179 15.84 22.82 -5.00
N HIS A 180 16.30 23.97 -4.52
CA HIS A 180 15.47 25.17 -4.35
C HIS A 180 15.66 26.16 -5.50
N ASP A 181 15.78 25.66 -6.73
CA ASP A 181 15.73 26.49 -7.92
C ASP A 181 14.30 26.63 -8.44
N LEU A 182 14.05 27.74 -9.14
CA LEU A 182 12.70 28.11 -9.58
C LEU A 182 12.00 27.03 -10.42
N PRO A 183 12.67 26.30 -11.35
CA PRO A 183 12.03 25.25 -12.13
C PRO A 183 11.50 24.11 -11.27
N VAL A 184 12.26 23.67 -10.27
CA VAL A 184 11.84 22.60 -9.36
C VAL A 184 10.67 23.07 -8.50
N ILE A 185 10.70 24.30 -7.98
CA ILE A 185 9.59 24.88 -7.21
C ILE A 185 8.31 24.95 -8.06
N GLU A 186 8.42 25.39 -9.31
CA GLU A 186 7.27 25.49 -10.21
C GLU A 186 6.66 24.11 -10.49
N LEU A 187 7.49 23.11 -10.75
CA LEU A 187 7.01 21.75 -10.99
C LEU A 187 6.45 21.11 -9.71
N MET A 188 7.09 21.31 -8.57
CA MET A 188 6.55 20.88 -7.27
C MET A 188 5.16 21.47 -7.04
N SER A 189 4.94 22.75 -7.39
CA SER A 189 3.63 23.41 -7.23
C SER A 189 2.51 22.82 -8.09
N ARG A 190 2.86 22.15 -9.19
CA ARG A 190 1.91 21.53 -10.13
C ARG A 190 1.69 20.04 -9.86
N THR A 191 2.45 19.44 -8.96
CA THR A 191 2.40 18.01 -8.67
C THR A 191 1.41 17.73 -7.53
N PRO A 192 0.25 17.10 -7.81
CA PRO A 192 -0.81 16.97 -6.81
C PRO A 192 -0.59 15.81 -5.82
N VAL A 193 0.39 14.95 -6.10
CA VAL A 193 0.75 13.80 -5.26
C VAL A 193 1.77 14.17 -4.17
N LEU A 194 2.03 13.24 -3.25
CA LEU A 194 3.11 13.39 -2.28
C LEU A 194 4.46 13.41 -3.00
N LEU A 195 5.35 14.28 -2.55
CA LEU A 195 6.72 14.38 -3.04
C LEU A 195 7.68 14.00 -1.91
N ALA A 196 8.62 13.11 -2.18
CA ALA A 196 9.71 12.82 -1.26
C ALA A 196 11.05 12.84 -2.00
N PHE A 197 12.05 13.45 -1.38
CA PHE A 197 13.41 13.53 -1.91
C PHE A 197 14.32 12.63 -1.08
N SER A 198 15.35 12.07 -1.71
CA SER A 198 16.34 11.21 -1.03
C SER A 198 16.94 11.80 0.25
N ASP A 199 17.13 13.13 0.32
CA ASP A 199 17.70 13.83 1.46
C ASP A 199 16.70 14.16 2.58
N THR A 200 15.40 13.95 2.33
CA THR A 200 14.33 14.10 3.33
C THR A 200 14.09 12.82 4.13
N LEU A 201 14.69 11.70 3.73
CA LEU A 201 14.52 10.42 4.40
C LEU A 201 15.51 10.28 5.55
N SER A 202 15.01 9.84 6.70
CA SER A 202 15.84 9.49 7.87
C SER A 202 16.56 8.15 7.73
N PHE A 203 16.35 7.43 6.62
CA PHE A 203 16.89 6.10 6.36
C PHE A 203 17.11 5.85 4.86
N SER A 204 18.02 4.93 4.55
CA SER A 204 18.19 4.37 3.21
C SER A 204 17.27 3.16 3.05
N VAL A 205 16.29 3.24 2.13
CA VAL A 205 15.38 2.13 1.83
C VAL A 205 16.16 0.93 1.29
N ARG A 206 17.15 1.17 0.43
CA ARG A 206 18.01 0.13 -0.16
C ARG A 206 18.74 -0.69 0.89
N ASP A 207 19.18 -0.06 1.98
CA ASP A 207 19.89 -0.75 3.07
C ASP A 207 18.96 -1.67 3.87
N ARG A 208 17.65 -1.61 3.65
CA ARG A 208 16.66 -2.47 4.31
C ARG A 208 16.22 -3.64 3.44
N LEU A 209 16.64 -3.67 2.17
CA LEU A 209 16.22 -4.64 1.18
C LEU A 209 17.34 -5.60 0.82
N ALA A 210 17.01 -6.88 0.74
CA ALA A 210 17.89 -7.88 0.15
C ALA A 210 17.83 -7.78 -1.37
N THR A 211 18.97 -8.03 -2.03
CA THR A 211 19.05 -8.15 -3.48
C THR A 211 19.16 -9.61 -3.85
N PHE A 212 18.37 -10.05 -4.81
CA PHE A 212 18.36 -11.43 -5.30
C PHE A 212 18.44 -11.43 -6.82
N GLU A 213 19.13 -12.41 -7.37
CA GLU A 213 18.89 -12.82 -8.75
C GLU A 213 17.60 -13.65 -8.82
N ARG A 214 16.91 -13.58 -9.96
CA ARG A 214 15.65 -14.32 -10.15
C ARG A 214 15.79 -15.83 -9.91
N SER A 215 16.92 -16.42 -10.31
CA SER A 215 17.20 -17.85 -10.08
C SER A 215 17.37 -18.20 -8.61
N ASP A 216 17.96 -17.30 -7.82
CA ASP A 216 18.17 -17.53 -6.39
C ASP A 216 16.84 -17.42 -5.64
N LEU A 217 15.97 -16.50 -6.06
CA LEU A 217 14.63 -16.37 -5.51
C LEU A 217 13.74 -17.57 -5.85
N ASP A 218 13.81 -18.09 -7.09
CA ASP A 218 13.14 -19.34 -7.49
C ASP A 218 13.61 -20.52 -6.62
N ALA A 219 14.92 -20.67 -6.41
CA ALA A 219 15.47 -21.70 -5.53
C ALA A 219 15.01 -21.53 -4.07
N ALA A 220 14.93 -20.30 -3.58
CA ALA A 220 14.48 -20.02 -2.22
C ALA A 220 12.99 -20.32 -2.01
N ILE A 221 12.14 -20.01 -2.99
CA ILE A 221 10.71 -20.35 -2.97
C ILE A 221 10.51 -21.87 -3.03
N LYS A 222 11.24 -22.57 -3.90
CA LYS A 222 11.20 -24.05 -3.97
C LYS A 222 11.64 -24.69 -2.66
N LYS A 223 12.73 -24.21 -2.06
CA LYS A 223 13.18 -24.66 -0.74
C LYS A 223 12.11 -24.46 0.32
N TRP A 224 11.46 -23.29 0.35
CA TRP A 224 10.35 -23.06 1.28
C TRP A 224 9.21 -24.06 1.07
N HIS A 225 8.80 -24.34 -0.17
CA HIS A 225 7.77 -25.36 -0.44
C HIS A 225 8.17 -26.75 0.06
N GLU A 226 9.45 -27.12 -0.07
CA GLU A 226 9.96 -28.46 0.24
C GLU A 226 10.30 -28.66 1.72
N THR A 227 10.62 -27.59 2.46
CA THR A 227 11.16 -27.72 3.82
C THR A 227 10.56 -26.76 4.84
N SER A 228 9.62 -25.91 4.44
CA SER A 228 9.06 -24.81 5.25
C SER A 228 10.07 -23.76 5.70
N VAL A 229 11.31 -23.83 5.24
CA VAL A 229 12.38 -22.93 5.68
C VAL A 229 12.41 -21.69 4.80
N VAL A 230 12.37 -20.52 5.42
CA VAL A 230 12.74 -19.26 4.78
C VAL A 230 14.04 -18.77 5.41
N SER A 231 15.01 -18.43 4.56
CA SER A 231 16.33 -17.98 4.99
C SER A 231 16.48 -16.48 4.76
N ASN A 232 16.81 -15.76 5.82
CA ASN A 232 17.07 -14.32 5.78
C ASN A 232 18.25 -13.96 6.69
N PRO A 233 19.48 -14.41 6.35
CA PRO A 233 20.64 -14.26 7.24
C PRO A 233 21.07 -12.80 7.44
N GLU A 234 20.76 -11.93 6.47
CA GLU A 234 21.03 -10.50 6.55
C GLU A 234 19.96 -9.72 7.32
N GLN A 235 18.88 -10.38 7.78
CA GLN A 235 17.76 -9.78 8.49
C GLN A 235 17.20 -8.55 7.77
N ARG A 236 17.07 -8.63 6.44
CA ARG A 236 16.46 -7.57 5.62
C ARG A 236 14.94 -7.66 5.72
N ILE A 237 14.27 -6.53 5.79
CA ILE A 237 12.81 -6.50 5.98
C ILE A 237 12.02 -6.68 4.66
N GLY A 238 12.70 -6.79 3.53
CA GLY A 238 12.08 -7.03 2.23
C GLY A 238 13.10 -7.39 1.15
N ILE A 239 12.61 -7.63 -0.07
CA ILE A 239 13.40 -8.00 -1.24
C ILE A 239 13.20 -6.94 -2.33
N LEU A 240 14.30 -6.36 -2.81
CA LEU A 240 14.27 -5.39 -3.90
C LEU A 240 13.71 -6.02 -5.18
N ASP A 241 12.78 -5.32 -5.82
CA ASP A 241 12.12 -5.74 -7.07
C ASP A 241 11.43 -7.10 -7.04
N TYR A 242 11.07 -7.57 -5.85
CA TYR A 242 10.43 -8.86 -5.64
C TYR A 242 9.29 -9.15 -6.63
N ALA A 243 8.36 -8.21 -6.84
CA ALA A 243 7.21 -8.45 -7.70
C ALA A 243 7.63 -8.68 -9.16
N THR A 244 8.58 -7.90 -9.66
CA THR A 244 9.12 -8.10 -11.01
C THR A 244 9.89 -9.42 -11.07
N LEU A 245 10.82 -9.65 -10.14
CA LEU A 245 11.63 -10.87 -10.07
C LEU A 245 10.82 -12.16 -9.99
N THR A 246 9.65 -12.13 -9.36
CA THR A 246 8.76 -13.31 -9.23
C THR A 246 7.74 -13.44 -10.36
N GLY A 247 7.59 -12.43 -11.22
CA GLY A 247 6.56 -12.39 -12.26
C GLY A 247 5.16 -12.10 -11.71
N MET A 248 5.06 -11.38 -10.58
CA MET A 248 3.79 -10.86 -10.10
C MET A 248 3.34 -9.66 -10.94
N PRO A 249 2.05 -9.56 -11.31
CA PRO A 249 1.52 -8.35 -11.90
C PRO A 249 1.63 -7.19 -10.89
N SER A 250 2.42 -6.15 -11.20
CA SER A 250 2.64 -5.00 -10.30
C SER A 250 2.54 -3.66 -11.03
N SER A 251 1.34 -3.31 -11.51
CA SER A 251 1.13 -2.05 -12.23
C SER A 251 0.99 -0.81 -11.33
N HIS A 252 1.28 -0.97 -10.04
CA HIS A 252 1.23 0.07 -9.02
C HIS A 252 2.46 0.98 -9.01
N ARG A 253 3.51 0.64 -9.75
CA ARG A 253 4.78 1.38 -9.72
C ARG A 253 5.38 1.62 -11.10
N LEU A 254 6.13 2.72 -11.22
CA LEU A 254 6.95 3.05 -12.39
C LEU A 254 8.30 3.62 -11.93
N PHE A 255 9.35 3.33 -12.71
CA PHE A 255 10.69 3.85 -12.49
C PHE A 255 11.14 4.64 -13.71
N ILE A 256 11.32 5.94 -13.54
CA ILE A 256 11.71 6.88 -14.60
C ILE A 256 13.21 7.15 -14.44
N HIS A 257 13.99 6.64 -15.38
CA HIS A 257 15.43 6.88 -15.51
C HIS A 257 15.72 7.65 -16.79
N ARG A 258 16.94 8.18 -16.92
CA ARG A 258 17.36 8.91 -18.12
C ARG A 258 17.31 8.11 -19.42
N ASP A 259 17.45 6.80 -19.32
CA ASP A 259 17.45 5.84 -20.45
C ASP A 259 16.08 5.21 -20.70
N GLY A 260 15.06 5.51 -19.90
CA GLY A 260 13.70 5.04 -20.15
C GLY A 260 12.83 4.86 -18.90
N ILE A 261 11.66 4.29 -19.12
CA ILE A 261 10.67 3.92 -18.10
C ILE A 261 10.74 2.42 -17.89
N TYR A 262 10.84 2.00 -16.63
CA TYR A 262 10.98 0.60 -16.21
C TYR A 262 9.88 0.22 -15.20
N ALA A 263 9.60 -1.08 -15.10
CA ALA A 263 8.67 -1.64 -14.10
C ALA A 263 9.32 -1.94 -12.75
N ASP A 264 10.65 -1.87 -12.70
CA ASP A 264 11.49 -2.25 -11.58
C ASP A 264 12.69 -1.32 -11.46
N TYR A 265 13.28 -1.32 -10.28
CA TYR A 265 14.41 -0.46 -9.96
C TYR A 265 15.72 -0.94 -10.59
N GLY A 266 15.91 -2.26 -10.64
CA GLY A 266 17.06 -2.94 -11.23
C GLY A 266 17.12 -2.89 -12.76
N LYS A 267 16.21 -2.17 -13.42
CA LYS A 267 16.11 -1.99 -14.87
C LYS A 267 16.01 -3.30 -15.66
N GLN A 268 15.44 -4.35 -15.08
CA GLN A 268 15.29 -5.66 -15.71
C GLN A 268 14.14 -5.71 -16.73
N LEU A 269 13.13 -4.87 -16.54
CA LEU A 269 11.94 -4.79 -17.40
C LEU A 269 11.73 -3.36 -17.90
N LEU A 270 12.29 -3.09 -19.09
CA LEU A 270 12.06 -1.86 -19.84
C LEU A 270 10.63 -1.82 -20.38
N LEU A 271 9.90 -0.77 -20.04
CA LEU A 271 8.55 -0.51 -20.55
C LEU A 271 8.58 0.42 -21.77
N SER A 272 9.49 1.38 -21.80
CA SER A 272 9.63 2.34 -22.90
C SER A 272 10.94 3.11 -22.86
N GLU A 273 11.54 3.37 -24.01
CA GLU A 273 12.63 4.36 -24.13
C GLU A 273 12.07 5.80 -24.25
N ALA A 274 10.80 5.94 -24.64
CA ALA A 274 10.13 7.22 -24.81
C ALA A 274 9.20 7.55 -23.63
N PHE A 275 9.14 8.83 -23.26
CA PHE A 275 8.34 9.31 -22.11
C PHE A 275 6.90 9.73 -22.49
N ASP A 276 6.52 9.61 -23.75
CA ASP A 276 5.24 10.05 -24.29
C ASP A 276 4.16 8.95 -24.31
N LEU A 277 4.44 7.76 -23.76
CA LEU A 277 3.47 6.67 -23.70
C LEU A 277 2.39 6.90 -22.64
N SER A 278 1.17 6.46 -22.96
CA SER A 278 0.06 6.41 -22.00
C SER A 278 0.26 5.28 -20.97
N ILE A 279 -0.33 5.41 -19.78
CA ILE A 279 -0.28 4.35 -18.76
C ILE A 279 -0.81 3.01 -19.28
N CYS A 280 -1.81 3.04 -20.17
CA CYS A 280 -2.40 1.84 -20.75
C CYS A 280 -1.38 1.06 -21.58
N GLN A 281 -0.53 1.75 -22.34
CA GLN A 281 0.55 1.14 -23.10
C GLN A 281 1.65 0.61 -22.18
N LEU A 282 2.04 1.37 -21.16
CA LEU A 282 3.02 0.92 -20.16
C LEU A 282 2.56 -0.36 -19.45
N ARG A 283 1.28 -0.43 -19.06
CA ARG A 283 0.67 -1.62 -18.45
C ARG A 283 0.65 -2.83 -19.39
N GLN A 284 0.34 -2.62 -20.67
CA GLN A 284 0.38 -3.70 -21.66
C GLN A 284 1.79 -4.28 -21.79
N ASN A 285 2.81 -3.42 -21.85
CA ASN A 285 4.20 -3.84 -21.91
C ASN A 285 4.62 -4.58 -20.64
N GLN A 286 4.10 -4.17 -19.48
CA GLN A 286 4.39 -4.83 -18.21
C GLN A 286 3.79 -6.24 -18.10
N LEU A 287 2.56 -6.43 -18.59
CA LEU A 287 1.89 -7.74 -18.61
C LEU A 287 2.52 -8.73 -19.60
N ALA A 288 3.30 -8.24 -20.57
CA ALA A 288 3.83 -9.04 -21.66
C ALA A 288 5.04 -9.91 -21.28
N THR A 289 5.45 -9.94 -20.01
CA THR A 289 6.81 -10.35 -19.68
C THR A 289 6.93 -11.04 -18.32
N TRP A 290 7.44 -12.27 -18.43
CA TRP A 290 7.83 -13.25 -17.39
C TRP A 290 6.70 -14.12 -16.83
N GLU A 291 6.92 -15.44 -16.89
CA GLU A 291 6.07 -16.44 -16.24
C GLU A 291 6.19 -16.31 -14.71
N ALA A 292 5.11 -16.44 -13.97
CA ALA A 292 5.17 -16.40 -12.51
C ALA A 292 5.97 -17.59 -11.96
N LEU A 293 6.85 -17.37 -10.97
CA LEU A 293 7.66 -18.44 -10.37
C LEU A 293 6.81 -19.45 -9.56
N ALA A 294 5.67 -19.00 -9.05
CA ALA A 294 4.70 -19.80 -8.30
C ALA A 294 3.30 -19.17 -8.45
N PRO A 295 2.22 -19.87 -8.02
CA PRO A 295 0.89 -19.27 -7.89
C PRO A 295 0.92 -17.93 -7.13
N ILE A 296 0.14 -16.95 -7.59
CA ILE A 296 0.13 -15.58 -7.06
C ILE A 296 -0.11 -15.55 -5.54
N THR A 297 -0.96 -16.43 -5.00
CA THR A 297 -1.22 -16.51 -3.55
C THR A 297 0.02 -16.88 -2.74
N GLN A 298 0.88 -17.75 -3.27
CA GLN A 298 2.15 -18.13 -2.64
C GLN A 298 3.17 -17.01 -2.77
N LEU A 299 3.22 -16.35 -3.94
CA LEU A 299 4.09 -15.20 -4.16
C LEU A 299 3.69 -13.99 -3.31
N ALA A 300 2.41 -13.80 -3.01
CA ALA A 300 1.95 -12.75 -2.10
C ALA A 300 2.28 -13.05 -0.63
N LEU A 301 2.34 -14.34 -0.25
CA LEU A 301 2.67 -14.77 1.11
C LEU A 301 4.17 -14.67 1.42
N TYR A 302 5.03 -15.03 0.47
CA TYR A 302 6.47 -15.16 0.71
C TYR A 302 7.16 -13.90 1.26
N PRO A 303 6.85 -12.66 0.81
CA PRO A 303 7.40 -11.43 1.40
C PRO A 303 7.11 -11.30 2.89
N ILE A 304 5.91 -11.72 3.33
CA ILE A 304 5.52 -11.72 4.74
C ILE A 304 6.39 -12.71 5.52
N LEU A 305 6.59 -13.92 4.98
CA LEU A 305 7.47 -14.92 5.62
C LEU A 305 8.92 -14.43 5.70
N PHE A 306 9.40 -13.77 4.64
CA PHE A 306 10.75 -13.21 4.59
C PHE A 306 10.94 -12.08 5.62
N GLN A 307 9.95 -11.20 5.75
CA GLN A 307 9.92 -10.14 6.75
C GLN A 307 9.84 -10.71 8.17
N LEU A 308 8.96 -11.69 8.43
CA LEU A 308 8.87 -12.36 9.72
C LEU A 308 10.19 -13.05 10.08
N ALA A 309 10.86 -13.68 9.11
CA ALA A 309 12.17 -14.29 9.33
C ALA A 309 13.25 -13.27 9.73
N SER A 310 13.09 -11.98 9.38
CA SER A 310 14.02 -10.92 9.83
C SER A 310 13.88 -10.57 11.31
N ALA A 311 12.72 -10.86 11.92
CA ALA A 311 12.45 -10.54 13.32
C ALA A 311 13.09 -11.53 14.31
N PHE A 312 13.48 -12.72 13.84
CA PHE A 312 14.06 -13.78 14.68
C PHE A 312 15.53 -14.02 14.35
N GLN A 313 16.26 -14.62 15.29
CA GLN A 313 17.64 -15.05 15.06
C GLN A 313 17.69 -16.44 14.43
N GLY A 314 18.43 -16.55 13.33
CA GLY A 314 18.73 -17.82 12.67
C GLY A 314 17.67 -18.24 11.65
N THR A 315 17.49 -19.55 11.49
CA THR A 315 16.60 -20.13 10.48
C THR A 315 15.19 -20.30 11.06
N SER A 316 14.19 -19.77 10.37
CA SER A 316 12.78 -19.97 10.74
C SER A 316 12.09 -20.95 9.79
N GLN A 317 11.31 -21.86 10.38
CA GLN A 317 10.36 -22.72 9.68
C GLN A 317 8.96 -22.14 9.82
N PHE A 318 8.22 -22.10 8.71
CA PHE A 318 6.89 -21.52 8.64
C PHE A 318 5.84 -22.59 8.34
N VAL A 319 4.88 -22.74 9.25
CA VAL A 319 3.73 -23.61 9.10
C VAL A 319 2.70 -22.88 8.25
N THR A 320 2.59 -23.33 7.00
CA THR A 320 1.64 -22.84 6.01
C THR A 320 1.09 -24.03 5.24
N PRO A 321 -0.04 -23.90 4.53
CA PRO A 321 -0.55 -25.01 3.75
C PRO A 321 0.24 -25.27 2.46
N TYR A 322 1.12 -24.34 2.07
CA TYR A 322 1.89 -24.36 0.82
C TYR A 322 3.27 -24.99 0.95
N SER A 323 3.70 -25.30 2.18
CA SER A 323 5.01 -25.90 2.47
C SER A 323 4.89 -27.25 3.19
N VAL A 324 5.93 -28.08 3.06
CA VAL A 324 6.08 -29.32 3.83
C VAL A 324 6.73 -29.00 5.17
N PHE A 325 5.97 -29.09 6.26
CA PHE A 325 6.48 -28.99 7.62
C PHE A 325 6.57 -30.38 8.22
N GLU A 326 5.44 -30.94 8.67
CA GLU A 326 5.34 -32.37 8.97
C GLU A 326 4.37 -33.10 8.02
N LEU A 327 3.33 -32.40 7.58
CA LEU A 327 2.38 -32.89 6.60
C LEU A 327 2.77 -32.48 5.19
N PRO A 328 2.47 -33.31 4.16
CA PRO A 328 2.62 -32.91 2.77
C PRO A 328 1.91 -31.59 2.49
N ARG A 329 2.48 -30.78 1.59
CA ARG A 329 1.81 -29.55 1.11
C ARG A 329 0.47 -29.89 0.45
N THR A 330 -0.47 -28.95 0.51
CA THR A 330 -1.75 -29.10 -0.18
C THR A 330 -1.69 -28.47 -1.56
N GLU A 331 -2.10 -29.21 -2.59
CA GLU A 331 -2.25 -28.68 -3.95
C GLU A 331 -3.70 -28.23 -4.18
N GLY A 332 -3.94 -26.93 -4.35
CA GLY A 332 -5.26 -26.40 -4.67
C GLY A 332 -5.66 -25.12 -3.94
N LYS A 333 -6.92 -24.73 -4.11
CA LYS A 333 -7.51 -23.55 -3.49
C LYS A 333 -7.90 -23.87 -2.05
N LEU A 334 -7.14 -23.33 -1.12
CA LEU A 334 -7.45 -23.35 0.29
C LEU A 334 -8.34 -22.15 0.66
N GLY A 335 -9.01 -22.25 1.80
CA GLY A 335 -9.67 -21.10 2.43
C GLY A 335 -8.69 -19.95 2.71
N PRO A 336 -9.18 -18.77 3.12
CA PRO A 336 -8.31 -17.65 3.45
C PRO A 336 -7.33 -18.08 4.55
N LEU A 337 -6.03 -17.88 4.30
CA LEU A 337 -5.00 -18.06 5.33
C LEU A 337 -5.15 -16.92 6.34
N THR A 338 -5.48 -17.24 7.58
CA THR A 338 -5.64 -16.25 8.66
C THR A 338 -4.41 -16.18 9.56
N MET A 339 -3.69 -17.29 9.73
CA MET A 339 -2.51 -17.38 10.59
C MET A 339 -1.34 -18.08 9.91
N ILE A 340 -0.13 -17.75 10.35
CA ILE A 340 1.13 -18.37 9.95
C ILE A 340 1.79 -18.89 11.23
N GLY A 341 2.05 -20.19 11.30
CA GLY A 341 2.85 -20.75 12.40
C GLY A 341 4.34 -20.55 12.14
N ILE A 342 5.12 -20.38 13.20
CA ILE A 342 6.56 -20.12 13.14
C ILE A 342 7.25 -21.00 14.17
N GLN A 343 8.25 -21.77 13.74
CA GLN A 343 9.14 -22.50 14.63
C GLN A 343 10.59 -22.10 14.34
N ASN A 344 11.32 -21.76 15.38
CA ASN A 344 12.74 -21.44 15.30
C ASN A 344 13.44 -21.79 16.62
N ASN A 345 14.70 -21.36 16.76
CA ASN A 345 15.49 -21.62 17.97
C ASN A 345 15.00 -20.85 19.20
N GLU A 346 14.19 -19.80 19.02
CA GLU A 346 13.64 -18.98 20.11
C GLU A 346 12.33 -19.55 20.66
N GLY A 347 11.58 -20.31 19.86
CA GLY A 347 10.35 -20.96 20.30
C GLY A 347 9.36 -21.24 19.16
N CYS A 348 8.10 -21.41 19.54
CA CYS A 348 6.96 -21.55 18.64
C CYS A 348 6.07 -20.32 18.74
N PHE A 349 5.62 -19.81 17.60
CA PHE A 349 4.78 -18.63 17.53
C PHE A 349 3.69 -18.79 16.47
N ALA A 350 2.62 -18.02 16.61
CA ALA A 350 1.58 -17.86 15.59
C ALA A 350 1.41 -16.37 15.26
N PHE A 351 1.49 -16.05 13.97
CA PHE A 351 1.27 -14.69 13.46
C PHE A 351 -0.10 -14.62 12.79
N GLU A 352 -0.95 -13.69 13.25
CA GLU A 352 -2.27 -13.45 12.68
C GLU A 352 -2.23 -12.35 11.62
N LEU A 353 -2.60 -12.70 10.39
CA LEU A 353 -2.56 -11.82 9.23
C LEU A 353 -3.57 -10.66 9.31
N GLY A 354 -4.72 -10.87 9.98
CA GLY A 354 -5.77 -9.85 10.06
C GLY A 354 -5.46 -8.73 11.04
N THR A 355 -4.85 -9.06 12.18
CA THR A 355 -4.56 -8.12 13.27
C THR A 355 -3.09 -7.67 13.30
N ASN A 356 -2.23 -8.31 12.50
CA ASN A 356 -0.77 -8.17 12.54
C ASN A 356 -0.17 -8.46 13.94
N GLN A 357 -0.80 -9.36 14.71
CA GLN A 357 -0.34 -9.74 16.04
C GLN A 357 0.46 -11.04 16.02
N LEU A 358 1.45 -11.12 16.92
CA LEU A 358 2.28 -12.29 17.13
C LEU A 358 1.98 -12.87 18.52
N PHE A 359 1.68 -14.17 18.57
CA PHE A 359 1.38 -14.92 19.79
C PHE A 359 2.46 -15.97 20.04
N GLU A 360 2.89 -16.12 21.29
CA GLU A 360 3.75 -17.23 21.72
C GLU A 360 2.88 -18.49 21.91
N THR A 361 3.32 -19.61 21.33
CA THR A 361 2.58 -20.88 21.31
C THR A 361 3.52 -22.06 21.60
N ASP A 362 3.04 -23.28 21.40
CA ASP A 362 3.85 -24.51 21.50
C ASP A 362 3.77 -25.36 20.22
N GLU A 363 4.55 -26.45 20.20
CA GLU A 363 4.59 -27.40 19.07
C GLU A 363 3.24 -28.08 18.83
N THR A 364 2.43 -28.27 19.88
CA THR A 364 1.10 -28.88 19.78
C THR A 364 0.15 -27.96 19.03
N PHE A 365 0.18 -26.67 19.33
CA PHE A 365 -0.58 -25.65 18.60
C PHE A 365 -0.19 -25.63 17.12
N LEU A 366 1.12 -25.62 16.81
CA LEU A 366 1.60 -25.64 15.43
C LEU A 366 1.15 -26.89 14.66
N ALA A 367 1.14 -28.06 15.33
CA ALA A 367 0.65 -29.31 14.74
C ALA A 367 -0.86 -29.25 14.42
N ILE A 368 -1.66 -28.69 15.33
CA ILE A 368 -3.11 -28.51 15.10
C ILE A 368 -3.34 -27.50 13.97
N LEU A 369 -2.62 -26.38 13.98
CA LEU A 369 -2.67 -25.36 12.93
C LEU A 369 -2.34 -25.95 11.56
N GLU A 370 -1.27 -26.74 11.45
CA GLU A 370 -0.89 -27.40 10.19
C GLU A 370 -2.00 -28.33 9.69
N ALA A 371 -2.57 -29.14 10.58
CA ALA A 371 -3.63 -30.08 10.24
C ALA A 371 -4.92 -29.35 9.83
N ASP A 372 -5.30 -28.27 10.50
CA ASP A 372 -6.45 -27.43 10.15
C ASP A 372 -6.27 -26.81 8.76
N GLN A 373 -5.14 -26.12 8.56
CA GLN A 373 -4.83 -25.45 7.30
C GLN A 373 -4.72 -26.41 6.11
N LYS A 374 -4.41 -27.69 6.33
CA LYS A 374 -4.28 -28.70 5.27
C LYS A 374 -5.49 -29.63 5.18
N GLU A 375 -6.55 -29.38 5.94
CA GLU A 375 -7.75 -30.22 6.03
C GLU A 375 -7.44 -31.68 6.41
N ARG A 376 -6.43 -31.89 7.27
CA ARG A 376 -5.94 -33.19 7.74
C ARG A 376 -6.21 -33.45 9.21
N PHE A 377 -7.40 -33.09 9.69
CA PHE A 377 -7.83 -33.36 11.07
C PHE A 377 -7.88 -34.85 11.43
N ASP A 378 -7.94 -35.73 10.42
CA ASP A 378 -7.97 -37.19 10.58
C ASP A 378 -6.79 -37.74 11.39
N ILE A 379 -5.64 -37.06 11.36
CA ILE A 379 -4.41 -37.52 12.00
C ILE A 379 -4.27 -37.08 13.47
N LEU A 380 -5.01 -36.05 13.88
CA LEU A 380 -4.82 -35.41 15.18
C LEU A 380 -5.21 -36.32 16.38
N PRO A 381 -6.27 -37.15 16.33
CA PRO A 381 -6.61 -38.04 17.43
C PRO A 381 -5.51 -39.07 17.73
N GLU A 382 -4.87 -39.61 16.69
CA GLU A 382 -3.76 -40.56 16.85
C GLU A 382 -2.50 -39.87 17.39
N ARG A 383 -2.24 -38.63 16.92
CA ARG A 383 -1.06 -37.86 17.30
C ARG A 383 -1.14 -37.28 18.72
N LEU A 384 -2.30 -36.80 19.15
CA LEU A 384 -2.49 -36.11 20.42
C LEU A 384 -3.01 -37.03 21.54
N GLY A 385 -3.55 -38.20 21.20
CA GLY A 385 -3.99 -39.19 22.17
C GLY A 385 -5.00 -38.64 23.18
N THR A 386 -4.68 -38.75 24.47
CA THR A 386 -5.56 -38.32 25.56
C THR A 386 -5.73 -36.81 25.68
N ASP A 387 -4.79 -36.03 25.14
CA ASP A 387 -4.77 -34.57 25.28
C ASP A 387 -5.54 -33.88 24.14
N TYR A 388 -6.04 -34.66 23.17
CA TYR A 388 -6.73 -34.18 21.97
C TYR A 388 -7.84 -33.18 22.26
N GLU A 389 -8.80 -33.51 23.13
CA GLU A 389 -9.95 -32.63 23.40
C GLU A 389 -9.52 -31.30 24.04
N SER A 390 -8.57 -31.34 24.98
CA SER A 390 -8.06 -30.14 25.64
C SER A 390 -7.28 -29.25 24.67
N ALA A 391 -6.41 -29.83 23.85
CA ALA A 391 -5.58 -29.08 22.91
C ALA A 391 -6.41 -28.43 21.79
N ILE A 392 -7.43 -29.12 21.28
CA ILE A 392 -8.38 -28.56 20.31
C ILE A 392 -9.20 -27.43 20.92
N GLN A 393 -9.59 -27.52 22.19
CA GLN A 393 -10.32 -26.45 22.86
C GLN A 393 -9.45 -25.18 22.98
N THR A 394 -8.20 -25.32 23.42
CA THR A 394 -7.25 -24.19 23.49
C THR A 394 -6.98 -23.58 22.13
N TYR A 395 -6.82 -24.40 21.09
CA TYR A 395 -6.66 -23.93 19.71
C TYR A 395 -7.86 -23.08 19.26
N LYS A 396 -9.08 -23.56 19.51
CA LYS A 396 -10.31 -22.84 19.16
C LYS A 396 -10.45 -21.52 19.91
N GLU A 397 -10.06 -21.47 21.18
CA GLU A 397 -10.11 -20.23 21.96
C GLU A 397 -9.21 -19.15 21.36
N LEU A 398 -8.01 -19.51 20.90
CA LEU A 398 -7.09 -18.59 20.21
C LEU A 398 -7.58 -18.17 18.81
N ILE A 399 -8.19 -19.08 18.05
CA ILE A 399 -8.65 -18.81 16.67
C ILE A 399 -9.98 -18.02 16.63
N TYR A 400 -10.87 -18.22 17.61
CA TYR A 400 -12.24 -17.67 17.58
C TYR A 400 -12.49 -16.53 18.59
N HIS A 401 -11.57 -16.26 19.51
CA HIS A 401 -11.67 -15.14 20.46
C HIS A 401 -10.49 -14.15 20.40
N GLY A 402 -9.61 -14.29 19.41
CA GLY A 402 -8.58 -13.30 19.04
C GLY A 402 -9.17 -12.08 18.34
#